data_AF-A0A4U6CYD2-F1
#
_entry.id   AF-A0A4U6CYD2-F1
#
_cell.length_a   1.000
_cell.length_b   1.000
_cell.length_c   1.000
_cell.angle_alpha   90.00
_cell.angle_beta   90.00
_cell.angle_gamma   90.00
#
_symmetry.space_group_name_H-M   'P 1'
#
loop_
_entity.id
_entity.type
_entity.pdbx_description
1 polymer ?
#
loop_
_entity_poly.entity_id
_entity_poly.type
_entity_poly.pdbx_seq_one_letter_code
_entity_poly.pdbx_strand_id
1 'polypeptide(L)'
;MTFIKIITVINWILIGVYGGFVVWAFIQESKPSHEMPGVESIIKGAMFLMLLVLIGLNITVHQWMKILAMLIAIVLLLIVRQVATN
;
A
#
# COMPACT_ATOMS: atom_id res chain seq x y z
N MET A 1 -26.71 4.27 4.59
CA MET A 1 -25.26 4.29 4.93
C MET A 1 -24.72 5.67 4.56
N THR A 2 -24.00 6.38 5.44
CA THR A 2 -23.49 7.74 5.11
C THR A 2 -22.32 7.66 4.14
N PHE A 3 -22.17 8.66 3.26
CA PHE A 3 -21.10 8.73 2.25
C PHE A 3 -19.69 8.46 2.81
N ILE A 4 -19.41 8.96 4.01
CA ILE A 4 -18.13 8.75 4.73
C ILE A 4 -17.88 7.27 5.05
N LYS A 5 -18.94 6.53 5.41
CA LYS A 5 -18.82 5.10 5.73
C LYS A 5 -18.47 4.31 4.47
N ILE A 6 -19.03 4.69 3.32
CA ILE A 6 -18.73 4.05 2.03
C ILE A 6 -17.25 4.24 1.68
N ILE A 7 -16.73 5.48 1.74
CA ILE A 7 -15.30 5.76 1.48
C ILE A 7 -14.40 4.97 2.43
N THR A 8 -14.75 4.94 3.72
CA THR A 8 -13.95 4.22 4.72
C THR A 8 -13.87 2.72 4.40
N VAL A 9 -14.99 2.12 3.97
CA VAL A 9 -15.05 0.70 3.58
C VAL A 9 -14.23 0.45 2.32
N ILE A 10 -14.36 1.29 1.29
CA ILE A 10 -13.58 1.18 0.05
C ILE A 10 -12.08 1.28 0.38
N ASN A 11 -11.68 2.23 1.21
CA ASN A 11 -10.29 2.34 1.65
C ASN A 11 -9.80 1.09 2.35
N TRP A 12 -10.60 0.48 3.23
CA TRP A 12 -10.20 -0.77 3.87
C TRP A 12 -10.02 -1.91 2.87
N ILE A 13 -10.86 -1.98 1.83
CA ILE A 13 -10.67 -2.95 0.74
C ILE A 13 -9.35 -2.69 0.01
N LEU A 14 -9.09 -1.43 -0.39
CA LEU A 14 -7.85 -1.06 -1.09
C LEU A 14 -6.60 -1.32 -0.25
N ILE A 15 -6.63 -0.94 1.03
CA ILE A 15 -5.59 -1.20 2.01
C ILE A 15 -5.39 -2.70 2.20
N GLY A 16 -6.46 -3.48 2.25
CA GLY A 16 -6.40 -4.93 2.36
C GLY A 16 -5.71 -5.58 1.15
N VAL A 17 -6.08 -5.15 -0.07
CA VAL A 17 -5.42 -5.62 -1.30
C VAL A 17 -3.94 -5.24 -1.31
N TYR A 18 -3.61 -3.97 -1.01
CA TYR A 18 -2.22 -3.53 -0.94
C TYR A 18 -1.44 -4.28 0.14
N GLY A 19 -2.01 -4.45 1.33
CA GLY A 19 -1.43 -5.22 2.43
C GLY A 19 -1.15 -6.67 2.06
N GLY A 20 -2.03 -7.31 1.28
CA GLY A 20 -1.80 -8.63 0.70
C GLY A 20 -0.53 -8.66 -0.17
N PHE A 21 -0.32 -7.65 -1.01
CA PHE A 21 0.92 -7.52 -1.80
C PHE A 21 2.15 -7.27 -0.94
N VAL A 22 2.04 -6.45 0.13
CA VAL A 22 3.14 -6.25 1.08
C VAL A 22 3.52 -7.59 1.72
N VAL A 23 2.56 -8.33 2.27
CA VAL A 23 2.82 -9.64 2.90
C VAL A 23 3.45 -10.61 1.91
N TRP A 24 2.92 -10.67 0.68
CA TRP A 24 3.49 -11.50 -0.38
C TRP A 24 4.94 -11.12 -0.71
N ALA A 25 5.26 -9.83 -0.80
CA ALA A 25 6.62 -9.35 -1.04
C ALA A 25 7.58 -9.70 0.11
N PHE A 26 7.11 -9.71 1.36
CA PHE A 26 7.91 -10.12 2.52
C PHE A 26 8.15 -11.63 2.58
N ILE A 27 7.24 -12.44 2.06
CA ILE A 27 7.40 -13.90 1.98
C ILE A 27 8.44 -14.28 0.92
N GLN A 28 8.60 -13.48 -0.14
CA GLN A 28 9.66 -13.71 -1.11
C GLN A 28 11.04 -13.43 -0.50
N GLU A 29 11.95 -14.38 -0.63
CA GLU A 29 13.35 -14.19 -0.27
C GLU A 29 13.95 -13.06 -1.11
N SER A 30 14.61 -12.12 -0.44
CA SER A 30 15.34 -11.05 -1.10
C SER A 30 16.50 -11.64 -1.88
N LYS A 31 16.50 -11.51 -3.21
CA LYS A 31 17.60 -12.01 -4.02
C LYS A 31 18.77 -11.03 -3.87
N PRO A 32 19.96 -11.49 -3.44
CA PRO A 32 21.13 -10.64 -3.40
C PRO A 32 21.57 -10.33 -4.83
N SER A 33 21.08 -9.23 -5.40
CA SER A 33 21.61 -8.73 -6.67
C SER A 33 23.02 -8.19 -6.43
N HIS A 34 23.97 -8.64 -7.24
CA HIS A 34 25.36 -8.14 -7.16
C HIS A 34 25.48 -6.70 -7.68
N GLU A 35 24.51 -6.25 -8.49
CA GLU A 35 24.49 -4.90 -9.07
C GLU A 35 23.85 -3.86 -8.15
N MET A 36 22.92 -4.26 -7.27
CA MET A 36 22.19 -3.37 -6.36
C MET A 36 21.89 -4.03 -5.01
N PRO A 37 22.93 -4.28 -4.19
CA PRO A 37 22.76 -4.94 -2.90
C PRO A 37 21.83 -4.14 -1.97
N GLY A 38 20.85 -4.82 -1.37
CA GLY A 38 19.96 -4.24 -0.36
C GLY A 38 18.77 -3.42 -0.87
N VAL A 39 18.70 -3.09 -2.16
CA VAL A 39 17.60 -2.30 -2.75
C VAL A 39 16.24 -3.01 -2.54
N GLU A 40 16.19 -4.32 -2.74
CA GLU A 40 14.96 -5.09 -2.54
C GLU A 40 14.46 -5.02 -1.08
N SER A 41 15.37 -5.03 -0.11
CA SER A 41 15.05 -4.88 1.31
C SER A 41 14.51 -3.48 1.63
N ILE A 42 15.08 -2.44 1.01
CA ILE A 42 14.62 -1.05 1.18
C ILE A 42 13.21 -0.90 0.59
N ILE A 43 12.95 -1.48 -0.59
CA ILE A 43 11.64 -1.46 -1.23
C ILE A 43 10.60 -2.16 -0.34
N LYS A 44 10.90 -3.36 0.19
CA LYS A 44 10.01 -4.06 1.14
C LYS A 44 9.71 -3.20 2.37
N GLY A 45 10.73 -2.57 2.95
CA GLY A 45 10.57 -1.62 4.07
C GLY A 45 9.66 -0.43 3.72
N ALA A 46 9.87 0.17 2.55
CA ALA A 46 9.05 1.29 2.07
C ALA A 46 7.59 0.88 1.83
N MET A 47 7.35 -0.31 1.27
CA MET A 47 6.00 -0.85 1.07
C MET A 47 5.26 -1.03 2.40
N PHE A 48 5.95 -1.56 3.42
CA PHE A 48 5.37 -1.70 4.76
C PHE A 48 5.08 -0.35 5.42
N LEU A 49 5.99 0.61 5.32
CA LEU A 49 5.79 1.95 5.87
C LEU A 49 4.59 2.66 5.21
N MET A 50 4.45 2.54 3.89
CA MET A 50 3.30 3.07 3.16
C MET A 50 1.98 2.43 3.59
N LEU A 51 1.97 1.13 3.90
CA LEU A 51 0.78 0.45 4.44
C LEU A 51 0.35 1.08 5.77
N LEU A 52 1.29 1.36 6.67
CA LEU A 52 0.99 2.03 7.95
C LEU A 52 0.45 3.45 7.75
N VAL A 53 1.01 4.21 6.80
CA VAL A 53 0.51 5.55 6.44
C VAL A 53 -0.94 5.49 5.95
N LEU A 54 -1.27 4.54 5.07
CA LEU A 54 -2.64 4.39 4.58
C LEU A 54 -3.62 4.03 5.69
N ILE A 55 -3.24 3.13 6.59
CA ILE A 55 -4.04 2.77 7.77
C ILE A 55 -4.27 3.99 8.65
N GLY A 56 -3.20 4.73 8.97
CA GLY A 56 -3.27 5.95 9.77
C GLY A 56 -4.22 6.99 9.17
N LEU A 57 -4.08 7.26 7.86
CA LEU A 57 -4.95 8.21 7.16
C LEU A 57 -6.42 7.76 7.15
N ASN A 58 -6.70 6.46 7.00
CA ASN A 58 -8.08 5.97 6.93
C ASN A 58 -8.79 5.94 8.29
N ILE A 59 -8.06 5.74 9.40
CA ILE A 59 -8.62 5.74 10.76
C ILE A 59 -9.00 7.15 11.23
N THR A 60 -8.39 8.19 10.66
CA THR A 60 -8.71 9.58 11.03
C THR A 60 -10.18 9.94 10.83
N VAL A 61 -10.65 10.92 11.61
CA VAL A 61 -12.03 11.42 11.57
C VAL A 61 -12.24 12.37 10.37
N HIS A 62 -11.16 12.98 9.86
CA HIS A 62 -11.24 13.98 8.79
C HIS A 62 -11.51 13.34 7.43
N GLN A 63 -12.61 13.77 6.79
CA GLN A 63 -13.03 13.22 5.48
C GLN A 63 -11.97 13.37 4.40
N TRP A 64 -11.28 14.52 4.34
CA TRP A 64 -10.27 14.80 3.32
C TRP A 64 -9.07 13.83 3.41
N MET A 65 -8.68 13.42 4.62
CA MET A 65 -7.60 12.43 4.82
C MET A 65 -7.99 11.05 4.30
N LYS A 66 -9.27 10.67 4.40
CA LYS A 66 -9.77 9.42 3.83
C LYS A 66 -9.77 9.45 2.30
N ILE A 67 -10.13 10.58 1.69
CA ILE A 67 -10.04 10.76 0.24
C ILE A 67 -8.57 10.67 -0.20
N LEU A 68 -7.67 11.31 0.54
CA LEU A 68 -6.24 11.27 0.29
C LEU A 68 -5.67 9.84 0.40
N ALA A 69 -6.08 9.09 1.43
CA ALA A 69 -5.74 7.66 1.58
C ALA A 69 -6.19 6.84 0.37
N MET A 70 -7.40 7.10 -0.14
CA MET A 70 -7.94 6.41 -1.31
C MET A 70 -7.08 6.65 -2.56
N LEU A 71 -6.73 7.92 -2.82
CA LEU A 71 -5.91 8.30 -3.97
C LEU A 71 -4.52 7.67 -3.89
N ILE A 72 -3.88 7.73 -2.71
CA ILE A 72 -2.55 7.14 -2.51
C ILE A 72 -2.61 5.61 -2.69
N ALA A 73 -3.63 4.94 -2.13
CA ALA A 73 -3.79 3.50 -2.26
C ALA A 73 -3.95 3.07 -3.73
N ILE A 74 -4.75 3.82 -4.52
CA ILE A 74 -4.92 3.56 -5.95
C ILE A 74 -3.58 3.71 -6.69
N VAL A 75 -2.84 4.79 -6.44
CA VAL A 75 -1.52 5.01 -7.08
C VAL A 75 -0.55 3.89 -6.73
N LEU A 76 -0.48 3.48 -5.46
CA LEU A 76 0.38 2.38 -5.03
C LEU A 76 0.00 1.06 -5.70
N LEU A 77 -1.30 0.74 -5.81
CA LEU A 77 -1.76 -0.45 -6.51
C LEU A 77 -1.45 -0.41 -8.00
N LEU A 78 -1.52 0.76 -8.64
CA LEU A 78 -1.12 0.94 -10.03
C LEU A 78 0.39 0.72 -10.22
N ILE A 79 1.22 1.22 -9.30
CA ILE A 79 2.68 0.97 -9.30
C ILE A 79 2.96 -0.52 -9.17
N VAL A 80 2.34 -1.19 -8.19
CA VAL A 80 2.50 -2.65 -8.00
C VAL A 80 2.07 -3.40 -9.27
N ARG A 81 0.95 -3.01 -9.89
CA ARG A 81 0.49 -3.61 -11.14
C ARG A 81 1.50 -3.42 -12.26
N GLN A 82 2.03 -2.20 -12.46
CA GLN A 82 3.02 -1.93 -13.50
C GLN A 82 4.28 -2.77 -13.32
N VAL A 83 4.77 -2.89 -12.08
CA VAL A 83 5.92 -3.73 -11.75
C VAL A 83 5.62 -5.21 -11.96
N ALA A 84 4.39 -5.66 -11.72
CA ALA A 84 4.01 -7.06 -11.93
C ALA A 84 3.80 -7.44 -13.40
N THR A 85 3.46 -6.47 -14.27
CA THR A 85 3.24 -6.72 -15.71
C THR A 85 4.48 -6.54 -16.59
N ASN A 86 5.53 -5.89 -16.08
CA ASN A 86 6.80 -5.68 -16.76
C ASN A 86 7.85 -6.67 -16.25
#